data_AF-A0A849DII6-F1
#
_entry.id   AF-A0A849DII6-F1
#
_cell.length_a   1.000
_cell.length_b   1.000
_cell.length_c   1.000
_cell.angle_alpha   90.00
_cell.angle_beta   90.00
_cell.angle_gamma   90.00
#
_symmetry.space_group_name_H-M   'P 1'
#
loop_
_entity.id
_entity.type
_entity.pdbx_description
1 polymer ?
#
loop_
_entity_poly.entity_id
_entity_poly.type
_entity_poly.pdbx_seq_one_letter_code
_entity_poly.pdbx_strand_id
1 'polypeptide(L)'
;MSEISHGNTELWQPDWVAPLAGYEVVPVSDNKKDELIHRVLESARSKFDYGHSSQTRNINGLRVDEWKLNTPDGAELSRLWVVSENAQLRFFVAGLGALSTLNDDAWRQCIAAGVAKLGNRDSFEWMAIISQRSQIPTIGGGQRLAEAVTIGDLTFTPFQSGVADEVLVNMPPVGLHVNSFFHWPLELHGRVSCFDWEKDGHSLALQRLRRITALLSLSWDADWRLREGPRDPKTKFANSEGPLLGTSWKKTNPSLPFAGAPVEVPTWLPRAEATLNENTKLLHAVLVHQEGASLCREHSSMALISFVAAIEAVAQVAKKPERCQECKSVLGSADRFRNAVREVLSEPEAELLAAAYGSKRSKTVHQGRLHGLELEYGGWGSMSLFVPDDSFTFSMRTVSVAQRASRSLLLRVLGVTPQSAYSK
;
A
#
# COMPACT_ATOMS: atom_id res chain seq x y z
N MET A 1 -28.46 -29.47 -16.20
CA MET A 1 -27.27 -28.59 -16.23
C MET A 1 -27.09 -28.13 -17.66
N SER A 2 -27.65 -26.97 -17.98
CA SER A 2 -27.60 -26.35 -19.30
C SER A 2 -26.23 -25.70 -19.49
N GLU A 3 -25.54 -26.06 -20.56
CA GLU A 3 -24.33 -25.38 -21.02
C GLU A 3 -24.64 -23.90 -21.28
N ILE A 4 -24.09 -23.03 -20.44
CA ILE A 4 -24.04 -21.59 -20.72
C ILE A 4 -23.02 -21.43 -21.83
N SER A 5 -23.49 -21.38 -23.07
CA SER A 5 -22.66 -20.95 -24.19
C SER A 5 -22.10 -19.58 -23.85
N HIS A 6 -20.79 -19.47 -23.71
CA HIS A 6 -20.10 -18.19 -23.70
C HIS A 6 -20.23 -17.64 -25.12
N GLY A 7 -21.37 -17.00 -25.40
CA GLY A 7 -21.54 -16.24 -26.63
C GLY A 7 -20.35 -15.29 -26.73
N ASN A 8 -19.63 -15.37 -27.85
CA ASN A 8 -18.71 -14.31 -28.26
C ASN A 8 -19.51 -13.01 -28.18
N THR A 9 -19.31 -12.23 -27.13
CA THR A 9 -19.81 -10.87 -27.06
C THR A 9 -19.10 -10.14 -28.18
N GLU A 10 -19.78 -10.01 -29.33
CA GLU A 10 -19.29 -9.23 -30.44
C GLU A 10 -18.85 -7.88 -29.89
N LEU A 11 -17.55 -7.63 -30.01
CA LEU A 11 -16.95 -6.40 -29.52
C LEU A 11 -17.64 -5.25 -30.27
N TRP A 12 -18.38 -4.42 -29.54
CA TRP A 12 -19.00 -3.22 -30.10
C TRP A 12 -17.98 -2.44 -30.94
N GLN A 13 -18.29 -2.25 -32.22
CA GLN A 13 -17.50 -1.47 -33.18
C GLN A 13 -18.37 -0.31 -33.66
N PRO A 14 -17.90 0.95 -33.55
CA PRO A 14 -18.66 2.08 -34.03
C PRO A 14 -18.70 2.11 -35.57
N ASP A 15 -19.82 2.56 -36.13
CA ASP A 15 -19.92 2.87 -37.56
C ASP A 15 -19.16 4.15 -37.91
N TRP A 16 -18.99 5.04 -36.93
CA TRP A 16 -18.30 6.32 -37.09
C TRP A 16 -17.61 6.76 -35.81
N VAL A 17 -16.51 7.50 -35.98
CA VAL A 17 -15.79 8.19 -34.90
C VAL A 17 -15.53 9.62 -35.37
N ALA A 18 -15.93 10.60 -34.57
CA ALA A 18 -15.75 12.01 -34.89
C ALA A 18 -15.09 12.75 -33.70
N PRO A 19 -14.20 13.74 -33.96
CA PRO A 19 -13.74 14.65 -32.93
C PRO A 19 -14.92 15.37 -32.29
N LEU A 20 -14.93 15.48 -30.96
CA LEU A 20 -15.99 16.21 -30.27
C LEU A 20 -15.74 17.71 -30.40
N ALA A 21 -16.52 18.39 -31.26
CA ALA A 21 -16.16 19.76 -31.62
C ALA A 21 -16.10 20.72 -30.43
N GLY A 22 -15.13 21.63 -30.44
CA GLY A 22 -14.84 22.55 -29.32
C GLY A 22 -14.13 21.91 -28.12
N TYR A 23 -13.95 20.59 -28.11
CA TYR A 23 -13.19 19.83 -27.09
C TYR A 23 -12.25 18.80 -27.75
N GLU A 24 -11.85 19.03 -28.99
CA GLU A 24 -10.97 18.13 -29.74
C GLU A 24 -9.62 17.95 -29.05
N VAL A 25 -9.14 19.03 -28.43
CA VAL A 25 -7.95 19.07 -27.58
C VAL A 25 -8.28 19.92 -26.36
N VAL A 26 -8.32 19.32 -25.18
CA VAL A 26 -8.46 20.08 -23.94
C VAL A 26 -7.06 20.25 -23.33
N PRO A 27 -6.53 21.48 -23.25
CA PRO A 27 -5.20 21.73 -22.71
C PRO A 27 -5.24 21.58 -21.20
N VAL A 28 -5.06 20.34 -20.75
CA VAL A 28 -4.99 19.99 -19.33
C VAL A 28 -3.60 19.43 -19.08
N SER A 29 -2.91 19.99 -18.09
CA SER A 29 -1.63 19.46 -17.63
C SER A 29 -1.79 18.00 -17.21
N ASP A 30 -0.76 17.17 -17.42
CA ASP A 30 -0.85 15.72 -17.18
C ASP A 30 -1.39 15.37 -15.78
N ASN A 31 -1.02 16.14 -14.77
CA ASN A 31 -1.47 15.96 -13.38
C ASN A 31 -2.96 16.30 -13.12
N LYS A 32 -3.66 16.90 -14.08
CA LYS A 32 -5.09 17.26 -14.00
C LYS A 32 -5.96 16.38 -14.92
N LYS A 33 -5.39 15.46 -15.69
CA LYS A 33 -6.12 14.63 -16.65
C LYS A 33 -7.11 13.69 -15.99
N ASP A 34 -6.66 12.93 -15.00
CA ASP A 34 -7.51 11.99 -14.25
C ASP A 34 -8.64 12.74 -13.51
N GLU A 35 -8.34 13.92 -12.98
CA GLU A 35 -9.34 14.78 -12.36
C GLU A 35 -10.36 15.29 -13.37
N LEU A 36 -9.92 15.76 -14.55
CA LEU A 36 -10.86 16.17 -15.59
C LEU A 36 -11.80 15.02 -15.93
N ILE A 37 -11.28 13.83 -16.19
CA ILE A 37 -12.08 12.63 -16.48
C ILE A 37 -13.05 12.36 -15.33
N HIS A 38 -12.59 12.39 -14.08
CA HIS A 38 -13.45 12.23 -12.90
C HIS A 38 -14.60 13.25 -12.88
N ARG A 39 -14.32 14.54 -13.13
CA ARG A 39 -15.34 15.61 -13.14
C ARG A 39 -16.30 15.51 -14.31
N VAL A 40 -15.84 15.09 -15.48
CA VAL A 40 -16.70 14.79 -16.64
C VAL A 40 -17.69 13.67 -16.26
N LEU A 41 -17.20 12.62 -15.60
CA LEU A 41 -18.04 11.49 -15.18
C LEU A 41 -18.98 11.82 -14.03
N GLU A 42 -18.53 12.62 -13.06
CA GLU A 42 -19.40 13.17 -12.00
C GLU A 42 -20.54 13.97 -12.63
N SER A 43 -20.25 14.82 -13.62
CA SER A 43 -21.27 15.56 -14.37
C SER A 43 -22.19 14.62 -15.14
N ALA A 44 -21.64 13.60 -15.81
CA ALA A 44 -22.43 12.66 -16.60
C ALA A 44 -23.39 11.85 -15.72
N ARG A 45 -22.91 11.32 -14.58
CA ARG A 45 -23.74 10.61 -13.59
C ARG A 45 -24.87 11.50 -13.06
N SER A 46 -24.57 12.75 -12.71
CA SER A 46 -25.61 13.66 -12.19
C SER A 46 -26.72 13.97 -13.19
N LYS A 47 -26.46 13.82 -14.51
CA LYS A 47 -27.40 14.14 -15.58
C LYS A 47 -28.04 12.90 -16.23
N PHE A 48 -27.37 11.74 -16.18
CA PHE A 48 -27.68 10.57 -17.01
C PHE A 48 -27.53 9.25 -16.21
N ASP A 49 -27.99 9.19 -14.96
CA ASP A 49 -27.75 8.12 -13.96
C ASP A 49 -28.33 6.71 -14.28
N TYR A 50 -28.54 6.36 -15.55
CA TYR A 50 -29.20 5.13 -16.01
C TYR A 50 -28.22 4.04 -16.47
N GLY A 51 -26.98 4.11 -15.97
CA GLY A 51 -25.91 3.15 -16.24
C GLY A 51 -24.78 3.73 -17.09
N HIS A 52 -23.56 3.50 -16.62
CA HIS A 52 -22.35 3.80 -17.36
C HIS A 52 -21.42 2.59 -17.29
N SER A 53 -20.68 2.34 -18.36
CA SER A 53 -19.59 1.38 -18.38
C SER A 53 -18.35 2.05 -18.96
N SER A 54 -17.19 1.55 -18.56
CA SER A 54 -15.91 1.98 -19.10
C SER A 54 -15.09 0.77 -19.52
N GLN A 55 -14.34 0.93 -20.60
CA GLN A 55 -13.37 -0.07 -21.03
C GLN A 55 -12.18 0.62 -21.68
N THR A 56 -10.98 0.16 -21.35
CA THR A 56 -9.76 0.57 -22.04
C THR A 56 -9.52 -0.36 -23.22
N ARG A 57 -9.38 0.20 -24.42
CA ARG A 57 -9.12 -0.53 -25.67
C ARG A 57 -7.81 -0.06 -26.29
N ASN A 58 -7.17 -0.95 -27.04
CA ASN A 58 -6.07 -0.57 -27.92
C ASN A 58 -6.57 -0.57 -29.36
N ILE A 59 -6.60 0.60 -29.99
CA ILE A 59 -7.10 0.80 -31.35
C ILE A 59 -5.95 1.38 -32.17
N ASN A 60 -5.43 0.60 -33.11
CA ASN A 60 -4.30 0.99 -33.96
C ASN A 60 -3.06 1.49 -33.17
N GLY A 61 -2.78 0.89 -32.01
CA GLY A 61 -1.66 1.27 -31.15
C GLY A 61 -1.99 2.39 -30.15
N LEU A 62 -3.18 3.01 -30.24
CA LEU A 62 -3.63 4.04 -29.31
C LEU A 62 -4.41 3.42 -28.16
N ARG A 63 -4.10 3.86 -26.93
CA ARG A 63 -4.92 3.57 -25.75
C ARG A 63 -6.13 4.49 -25.76
N VAL A 64 -7.32 3.90 -25.84
CA VAL A 64 -8.61 4.60 -25.84
C VAL A 64 -9.40 4.18 -24.62
N ASP A 65 -9.76 5.12 -23.76
CA ASP A 65 -10.71 4.88 -22.66
C ASP A 65 -12.11 5.22 -23.17
N GLU A 66 -12.92 4.19 -23.38
CA GLU A 66 -14.28 4.30 -23.91
C GLU A 66 -15.30 4.34 -22.77
N TRP A 67 -16.25 5.28 -22.84
CA TRP A 67 -17.30 5.48 -21.86
C TRP A 67 -18.69 5.49 -22.51
N LYS A 68 -19.61 4.74 -21.93
CA LYS A 68 -21.00 4.64 -22.37
C LYS A 68 -21.93 5.42 -21.44
N LEU A 69 -22.94 6.08 -22.01
CA LEU A 69 -24.08 6.66 -21.29
C LEU A 69 -25.39 6.13 -21.86
N ASN A 70 -26.38 5.99 -20.98
CA ASN A 70 -27.76 5.67 -21.35
C ASN A 70 -28.69 6.81 -20.94
N THR A 71 -29.75 7.03 -21.71
CA THR A 71 -30.87 7.91 -21.37
C THR A 71 -31.86 7.21 -20.42
N PRO A 72 -32.81 7.95 -19.80
CA PRO A 72 -33.81 7.39 -18.89
C PRO A 72 -34.66 6.25 -19.46
N ASP A 73 -34.89 6.27 -20.78
CA ASP A 73 -35.63 5.24 -21.54
C ASP A 73 -34.75 4.04 -21.94
N GLY A 74 -33.48 4.02 -21.53
CA GLY A 74 -32.54 2.94 -21.81
C GLY A 74 -31.89 3.02 -23.19
N ALA A 75 -32.11 4.09 -23.96
CA ALA A 75 -31.42 4.27 -25.23
C ALA A 75 -29.92 4.56 -24.99
N GLU A 76 -29.07 3.91 -25.78
CA GLU A 76 -27.62 4.12 -25.73
C GLU A 76 -27.26 5.40 -26.49
N LEU A 77 -26.61 6.35 -25.81
CA LEU A 77 -26.00 7.51 -26.45
C LEU A 77 -24.69 7.11 -27.13
N SER A 78 -24.18 7.98 -28.00
CA SER A 78 -22.82 7.84 -28.54
C SER A 78 -21.80 7.72 -27.40
N ARG A 79 -20.81 6.85 -27.57
CA ARG A 79 -19.76 6.61 -26.58
C ARG A 79 -18.70 7.69 -26.64
N LEU A 80 -18.20 8.12 -25.49
CA LEU A 80 -17.05 9.02 -25.41
C LEU A 80 -15.77 8.20 -25.47
N TRP A 81 -14.90 8.54 -26.40
CA TRP A 81 -13.55 8.01 -26.50
C TRP A 81 -12.57 9.07 -26.01
N VAL A 82 -11.83 8.74 -24.96
CA VAL A 82 -10.78 9.59 -24.40
C VAL A 82 -9.44 9.03 -24.82
N VAL A 83 -8.66 9.83 -25.54
CA VAL A 83 -7.31 9.47 -25.99
C VAL A 83 -6.32 10.40 -25.32
N SER A 84 -5.36 9.82 -24.58
CA SER A 84 -4.24 10.56 -24.00
C SER A 84 -3.03 10.42 -24.89
N GLU A 85 -2.65 11.50 -25.57
CA GLU A 85 -1.52 11.54 -26.51
C GLU A 85 -0.70 12.81 -26.25
N ASN A 86 0.63 12.72 -26.18
CA ASN A 86 1.55 13.86 -26.08
C ASN A 86 1.15 14.88 -25.00
N ALA A 87 0.86 14.41 -23.78
CA ALA A 87 0.41 15.24 -22.67
C ALA A 87 -0.93 15.99 -22.88
N GLN A 88 -1.71 15.64 -23.91
CA GLN A 88 -3.03 16.21 -24.18
C GLN A 88 -4.13 15.15 -24.04
N LEU A 89 -5.35 15.59 -23.68
CA LEU A 89 -6.56 14.77 -23.77
C LEU A 89 -7.33 15.18 -25.01
N ARG A 90 -7.65 14.19 -25.84
CA ARG A 90 -8.52 14.34 -27.00
C ARG A 90 -9.80 13.58 -26.77
N PHE A 91 -10.92 14.23 -27.05
CA PHE A 91 -12.24 13.66 -26.91
C PHE A 91 -12.85 13.41 -28.27
N PHE A 92 -13.29 12.16 -28.47
CA PHE A 92 -14.01 11.73 -29.65
C PHE A 92 -15.36 11.17 -29.22
N VAL A 93 -16.34 11.27 -30.10
CA VAL A 93 -17.62 10.58 -29.98
C VAL A 93 -17.66 9.47 -31.02
N ALA A 94 -18.12 8.30 -30.59
CA ALA A 94 -18.22 7.11 -31.42
C ALA A 94 -19.63 6.54 -31.31
N GLY A 95 -20.26 6.20 -32.43
CA GLY A 95 -21.66 5.75 -32.43
C GLY A 95 -21.97 4.73 -33.51
N LEU A 96 -23.20 4.19 -33.43
CA LEU A 96 -23.80 3.33 -34.44
C LEU A 96 -24.81 4.14 -35.26
N GLY A 97 -25.01 3.77 -36.52
CA GLY A 97 -25.94 4.42 -37.43
C GLY A 97 -25.49 5.80 -37.90
N ALA A 98 -26.45 6.70 -38.13
CA ALA A 98 -26.16 8.06 -38.55
C ALA A 98 -25.67 8.93 -37.39
N LEU A 99 -24.78 9.88 -37.68
CA LEU A 99 -24.30 10.88 -36.73
C LEU A 99 -25.48 11.72 -36.19
N SER A 100 -25.72 11.65 -34.88
CA SER A 100 -26.77 12.42 -34.19
C SER A 100 -26.14 13.55 -33.38
N THR A 101 -26.49 14.80 -33.71
CA THR A 101 -25.96 15.99 -33.01
C THR A 101 -26.44 16.11 -31.55
N LEU A 102 -27.59 15.49 -31.22
CA LEU A 102 -28.15 15.48 -29.88
C LEU A 102 -27.26 14.73 -28.86
N ASN A 103 -26.52 13.72 -29.32
CA ASN A 103 -25.64 12.92 -28.47
C ASN A 103 -24.34 13.67 -28.12
N ASP A 104 -23.88 14.52 -29.04
CA ASP A 104 -22.64 15.28 -28.88
C ASP A 104 -22.80 16.36 -27.80
N ASP A 105 -23.96 17.01 -27.75
CA ASP A 105 -24.24 18.07 -26.78
C ASP A 105 -24.20 17.56 -25.34
N ALA A 106 -24.66 16.33 -25.08
CA ALA A 106 -24.59 15.71 -23.75
C ALA A 106 -23.14 15.63 -23.25
N TRP A 107 -22.23 15.12 -24.09
CA TRP A 107 -20.81 15.02 -23.74
C TRP A 107 -20.13 16.37 -23.66
N ARG A 108 -20.42 17.29 -24.57
CA ARG A 108 -19.91 18.67 -24.51
C ARG A 108 -20.29 19.34 -23.20
N GLN A 109 -21.54 19.21 -22.76
CA GLN A 109 -21.98 19.78 -21.49
C GLN A 109 -21.28 19.14 -20.29
N CYS A 110 -21.01 17.83 -20.33
CA CYS A 110 -20.30 17.14 -19.25
C CYS A 110 -18.82 17.54 -19.20
N ILE A 111 -18.16 17.66 -20.34
CA ILE A 111 -16.77 18.13 -20.43
C ILE A 111 -16.68 19.60 -20.03
N ALA A 112 -17.60 20.46 -20.51
CA ALA A 112 -17.69 21.86 -20.10
C ALA A 112 -17.82 21.99 -18.57
N ALA A 113 -18.73 21.22 -17.97
CA ALA A 113 -18.90 21.19 -16.52
C ALA A 113 -17.66 20.66 -15.81
N GLY A 114 -16.99 19.65 -16.39
CA GLY A 114 -15.74 19.09 -15.86
C GLY A 114 -14.59 20.10 -15.88
N VAL A 115 -14.42 20.82 -17.00
CA VAL A 115 -13.43 21.89 -17.17
C VAL A 115 -13.72 23.06 -16.24
N ALA A 116 -14.99 23.47 -16.12
CA ALA A 116 -15.40 24.56 -15.23
C ALA A 116 -15.18 24.22 -13.74
N LYS A 117 -15.28 22.94 -13.39
CA LYS A 117 -14.98 22.41 -12.04
C LYS A 117 -13.53 22.02 -11.86
N LEU A 118 -12.68 22.16 -12.88
CA LEU A 118 -11.27 21.85 -12.80
C LEU A 118 -10.59 22.90 -11.93
N GLY A 119 -10.63 22.69 -10.62
CA GLY A 119 -10.03 23.59 -9.65
C GLY A 119 -8.51 23.70 -9.81
N ASN A 120 -7.92 24.51 -8.94
CA ASN A 120 -6.50 24.37 -8.66
C ASN A 120 -6.35 23.30 -7.58
N ARG A 121 -5.22 22.59 -7.61
CA ARG A 121 -4.87 21.78 -6.46
C ARG A 121 -4.39 22.73 -5.37
N ASP A 122 -5.14 22.83 -4.30
CA ASP A 122 -4.71 23.55 -3.12
C ASP A 122 -3.83 22.63 -2.28
N SER A 123 -2.96 23.25 -1.47
CA SER A 123 -2.14 22.53 -0.51
C SER A 123 -2.89 22.44 0.81
N PHE A 124 -3.32 21.24 1.18
CA PHE A 124 -3.97 20.98 2.46
C PHE A 124 -2.98 20.43 3.47
N GLU A 125 -2.97 21.01 4.67
CA GLU A 125 -2.22 20.48 5.80
C GLU A 125 -3.02 19.34 6.46
N TRP A 126 -2.32 18.32 6.91
CA TRP A 126 -2.90 17.20 7.62
C TRP A 126 -2.04 16.78 8.80
N MET A 127 -2.67 16.17 9.80
CA MET A 127 -2.01 15.53 10.94
C MET A 127 -2.48 14.08 11.07
N ALA A 128 -1.62 13.19 11.54
CA ALA A 128 -1.92 11.79 11.84
C ALA A 128 -1.15 11.31 13.07
N ILE A 129 -1.61 10.22 13.69
CA ILE A 129 -0.81 9.52 14.72
C ILE A 129 -0.30 8.22 14.14
N ILE A 130 1.00 7.97 14.31
CA ILE A 130 1.61 6.67 14.06
C ILE A 130 2.29 6.16 15.33
N SER A 131 2.39 4.84 15.46
CA SER A 131 3.20 4.22 16.52
C SER A 131 3.66 2.83 16.13
N GLN A 132 4.70 2.36 16.81
CA GLN A 132 5.13 0.97 16.72
C GLN A 132 4.07 0.03 17.32
N ARG A 133 3.75 -1.07 16.63
CA ARG A 133 3.08 -2.24 17.22
C ARG A 133 4.12 -3.02 18.02
N SER A 134 4.13 -2.84 19.34
CA SER A 134 5.02 -3.60 20.22
C SER A 134 4.74 -5.10 20.11
N GLN A 135 5.78 -5.89 19.86
CA GLN A 135 5.69 -7.35 19.81
C GLN A 135 5.85 -7.99 21.19
N ILE A 136 6.48 -7.27 22.14
CA ILE A 136 6.83 -7.80 23.46
C ILE A 136 5.95 -7.08 24.52
N PRO A 137 5.23 -7.84 25.35
CA PRO A 137 4.28 -7.29 26.33
C PRO A 137 4.92 -6.67 27.58
N THR A 138 6.25 -6.53 27.65
CA THR A 138 6.92 -6.09 28.89
C THR A 138 7.37 -4.64 28.83
N ILE A 139 7.42 -4.04 30.01
CA ILE A 139 7.88 -2.68 30.26
C ILE A 139 9.31 -2.54 29.73
N GLY A 140 9.51 -1.68 28.72
CA GLY A 140 10.80 -1.34 28.12
C GLY A 140 11.09 -1.87 26.72
N GLY A 141 10.13 -2.54 26.10
CA GLY A 141 10.15 -2.72 24.64
C GLY A 141 9.70 -1.45 23.91
N GLY A 142 10.08 -1.31 22.64
CA GLY A 142 9.56 -0.27 21.76
C GLY A 142 10.53 0.86 21.48
N GLN A 143 10.13 1.74 20.57
CA GLN A 143 10.94 2.84 20.04
C GLN A 143 10.23 4.17 20.24
N ARG A 144 11.00 5.20 20.59
CA ARG A 144 10.52 6.56 20.79
C ARG A 144 11.33 7.51 19.93
N LEU A 145 10.67 8.42 19.23
CA LEU A 145 11.35 9.50 18.54
C LEU A 145 12.11 10.38 19.56
N ALA A 146 13.42 10.56 19.35
CA ALA A 146 14.29 11.25 20.30
C ALA A 146 13.91 12.73 20.46
N GLU A 147 13.64 13.42 19.36
CA GLU A 147 13.28 14.83 19.32
C GLU A 147 12.34 15.14 18.15
N ALA A 148 11.65 16.28 18.22
CA ALA A 148 10.85 16.74 17.10
C ALA A 148 11.76 17.10 15.92
N VAL A 149 11.39 16.68 14.71
CA VAL A 149 12.21 16.89 13.51
C VAL A 149 11.34 17.13 12.28
N THR A 150 11.79 18.03 11.41
CA THR A 150 11.16 18.28 10.10
C THR A 150 12.07 17.76 9.00
N ILE A 151 11.55 16.88 8.15
CA ILE A 151 12.26 16.27 7.02
C ILE A 151 11.41 16.48 5.76
N GLY A 152 11.87 17.34 4.86
CA GLY A 152 11.07 17.78 3.73
C GLY A 152 9.87 18.61 4.19
N ASP A 153 8.66 18.24 3.79
CA ASP A 153 7.39 18.85 4.22
C ASP A 153 6.70 18.06 5.34
N LEU A 154 7.37 17.05 5.91
CA LEU A 154 6.87 16.26 7.02
C LEU A 154 7.48 16.73 8.34
N THR A 155 6.65 16.92 9.36
CA THR A 155 7.09 17.22 10.73
C THR A 155 6.69 16.08 11.65
N PHE A 156 7.66 15.54 12.37
CA PHE A 156 7.51 14.45 13.32
C PHE A 156 7.65 15.01 14.73
N THR A 157 6.64 14.84 15.58
CA THR A 157 6.64 15.33 16.95
C THR A 157 6.44 14.16 17.92
N PRO A 158 7.35 13.90 18.87
CA PRO A 158 7.16 12.83 19.83
C PRO A 158 6.04 13.19 20.81
N PHE A 159 5.23 12.20 21.21
CA PHE A 159 4.31 12.39 22.34
C PHE A 159 5.08 12.58 23.65
N GLN A 160 4.50 13.36 24.56
CA GLN A 160 5.05 13.60 25.89
C GLN A 160 4.98 12.35 26.79
N SER A 161 3.95 11.51 26.59
CA SER A 161 3.69 10.31 27.38
C SER A 161 3.52 9.10 26.46
N GLY A 162 3.89 7.92 26.98
CA GLY A 162 3.54 6.65 26.35
C GLY A 162 2.05 6.34 26.49
N VAL A 163 1.60 5.35 25.73
CA VAL A 163 0.25 4.79 25.79
C VAL A 163 0.36 3.29 25.99
N ALA A 164 -0.59 2.71 26.72
CA ALA A 164 -0.68 1.27 26.91
C ALA A 164 -1.94 0.72 26.23
N ASP A 165 -1.75 -0.33 25.43
CA ASP A 165 -2.81 -1.16 24.85
C ASP A 165 -2.97 -2.43 25.70
N GLU A 166 -4.18 -2.71 26.16
CA GLU A 166 -4.50 -3.94 26.88
C GLU A 166 -4.94 -5.03 25.90
N VAL A 167 -4.27 -6.18 25.92
CA VAL A 167 -4.57 -7.33 25.06
C VAL A 167 -4.77 -8.56 25.93
N LEU A 168 -5.85 -9.31 25.67
CA LEU A 168 -6.08 -10.60 26.30
C LEU A 168 -5.13 -11.64 25.70
N VAL A 169 -4.32 -12.27 26.54
CA VAL A 169 -3.37 -13.32 26.16
C VAL A 169 -3.70 -14.58 26.96
N ASN A 170 -3.72 -15.73 26.31
CA ASN A 170 -3.85 -17.01 26.98
C ASN A 170 -2.45 -17.51 27.37
N MET A 171 -2.15 -17.58 28.67
CA MET A 171 -0.86 -18.08 29.17
C MET A 171 -1.08 -19.39 29.92
N PRO A 172 -0.81 -20.56 29.33
CA PRO A 172 -0.85 -21.82 30.07
C PRO A 172 0.24 -21.87 31.17
N PRO A 173 -0.05 -22.38 32.39
CA PRO A 173 -1.34 -22.87 32.88
C PRO A 173 -2.23 -21.77 33.52
N VAL A 174 -1.78 -20.52 33.54
CA VAL A 174 -2.42 -19.36 34.20
C VAL A 174 -3.81 -19.02 33.62
N GLY A 175 -4.06 -19.31 32.35
CA GLY A 175 -5.31 -19.02 31.64
C GLY A 175 -5.31 -17.65 30.96
N LEU A 176 -6.48 -17.03 30.82
CA LEU A 176 -6.63 -15.70 30.20
C LEU A 176 -6.09 -14.60 31.13
N HIS A 177 -5.14 -13.82 30.63
CA HIS A 177 -4.51 -12.73 31.34
C HIS A 177 -4.55 -11.44 30.50
N VAL A 178 -4.77 -10.29 31.14
CA VAL A 178 -4.68 -8.98 30.47
C VAL A 178 -3.24 -8.54 30.45
N ASN A 179 -2.66 -8.41 29.27
CA ASN A 179 -1.30 -7.92 29.12
C ASN A 179 -1.27 -6.49 28.59
N SER A 180 -0.32 -5.68 29.04
CA SER A 180 -0.21 -4.27 28.64
C SER A 180 0.96 -4.09 27.68
N PHE A 181 0.68 -3.70 26.45
CA PHE A 181 1.69 -3.32 25.47
C PHE A 181 1.89 -1.82 25.52
N PHE A 182 3.11 -1.39 25.83
CA PHE A 182 3.46 0.02 25.89
C PHE A 182 3.90 0.49 24.50
N HIS A 183 3.53 1.72 24.14
CA HIS A 183 3.83 2.36 22.87
C HIS A 183 4.21 3.83 23.09
N TRP A 184 4.99 4.38 22.17
CA TRP A 184 5.43 5.79 22.18
C TRP A 184 5.02 6.41 20.85
N PRO A 185 3.76 6.86 20.74
CA PRO A 185 3.26 7.45 19.50
C PRO A 185 4.03 8.72 19.14
N LEU A 186 3.95 9.07 17.85
CA LEU A 186 4.38 10.37 17.35
C LEU A 186 3.25 10.99 16.51
N GLU A 187 3.16 12.30 16.58
CA GLU A 187 2.33 13.10 15.68
C GLU A 187 3.11 13.34 14.39
N LEU A 188 2.48 13.04 13.27
CA LEU A 188 3.03 13.27 11.94
C LEU A 188 2.17 14.31 11.24
N HIS A 189 2.79 15.44 10.92
CA HIS A 189 2.19 16.49 10.11
C HIS A 189 2.77 16.45 8.71
N GLY A 190 1.94 16.80 7.72
CA GLY A 190 2.38 16.93 6.35
C GLY A 190 1.44 17.75 5.51
N ARG A 191 1.74 17.81 4.22
CA ARG A 191 0.90 18.47 3.23
C ARG A 191 0.53 17.51 2.10
N VAL A 192 -0.60 17.78 1.46
CA VAL A 192 -1.03 17.09 0.25
C VAL A 192 -1.63 18.11 -0.72
N SER A 193 -1.29 17.96 -2.00
CA SER A 193 -1.86 18.78 -3.06
C SER A 193 -3.03 18.04 -3.67
N CYS A 194 -4.25 18.50 -3.41
CA CYS A 194 -5.50 17.88 -3.83
C CYS A 194 -6.53 18.94 -4.23
N PHE A 195 -7.60 18.53 -4.91
CA PHE A 195 -8.65 19.47 -5.32
C PHE A 195 -9.65 19.73 -4.20
N ASP A 196 -9.92 18.71 -3.39
CA ASP A 196 -10.89 18.77 -2.31
C ASP A 196 -10.49 17.79 -1.21
N TRP A 197 -10.47 18.24 0.04
CA TRP A 197 -10.05 17.40 1.16
C TRP A 197 -10.92 16.14 1.32
N GLU A 198 -12.24 16.29 1.21
CA GLU A 198 -13.22 15.24 1.43
C GLU A 198 -13.27 14.25 0.25
N LYS A 199 -13.02 14.71 -0.98
CA LYS A 199 -13.06 13.86 -2.17
C LYS A 199 -11.76 13.10 -2.42
N ASP A 200 -10.62 13.78 -2.44
CA ASP A 200 -9.33 13.18 -2.82
C ASP A 200 -8.21 13.40 -1.80
N GLY A 201 -8.24 14.50 -1.03
CA GLY A 201 -7.20 14.85 -0.07
C GLY A 201 -6.94 13.79 0.99
N HIS A 202 -8.00 13.30 1.66
CA HIS A 202 -7.89 12.25 2.68
C HIS A 202 -7.25 10.97 2.13
N SER A 203 -7.69 10.51 0.95
CA SER A 203 -7.15 9.30 0.30
C SER A 203 -5.69 9.46 -0.11
N LEU A 204 -5.32 10.60 -0.67
CA LEU A 204 -3.93 10.90 -1.05
C LEU A 204 -3.01 10.97 0.18
N ALA A 205 -3.47 11.61 1.26
CA ALA A 205 -2.75 11.66 2.53
C ALA A 205 -2.58 10.27 3.14
N LEU A 206 -3.62 9.41 3.10
CA LEU A 206 -3.53 8.01 3.56
C LEU A 206 -2.53 7.18 2.76
N GLN A 207 -2.54 7.29 1.44
CA GLN A 207 -1.58 6.59 0.58
C GLN A 207 -0.14 7.02 0.91
N ARG A 208 0.06 8.32 1.12
CA ARG A 208 1.34 8.88 1.55
C ARG A 208 1.77 8.36 2.92
N LEU A 209 0.87 8.40 3.90
CA LEU A 209 1.10 7.87 5.24
C LEU A 209 1.47 6.39 5.23
N ARG A 210 0.79 5.57 4.43
CA ARG A 210 1.13 4.14 4.30
C ARG A 210 2.56 3.96 3.79
N ARG A 211 3.01 4.74 2.78
CA ARG A 211 4.42 4.73 2.33
C ARG A 211 5.39 5.13 3.43
N ILE A 212 5.14 6.25 4.10
CA ILE A 212 6.00 6.76 5.17
C ILE A 212 6.12 5.74 6.31
N THR A 213 4.99 5.20 6.81
CA THR A 213 5.02 4.18 7.86
C THR A 213 5.79 2.92 7.45
N ALA A 214 5.72 2.51 6.18
CA ALA A 214 6.46 1.37 5.69
C ALA A 214 7.97 1.63 5.61
N LEU A 215 8.38 2.83 5.15
CA LEU A 215 9.79 3.27 5.12
C LEU A 215 10.37 3.42 6.54
N LEU A 216 9.60 3.95 7.48
CA LEU A 216 9.98 4.01 8.89
C LEU A 216 10.09 2.62 9.50
N SER A 217 9.16 1.72 9.19
CA SER A 217 9.22 0.34 9.66
C SER A 217 10.48 -0.37 9.17
N LEU A 218 10.82 -0.14 7.90
CA LEU A 218 12.04 -0.62 7.30
C LEU A 218 13.28 -0.01 7.97
N SER A 219 13.31 1.30 8.19
CA SER A 219 14.46 1.99 8.80
C SER A 219 14.71 1.51 10.22
N TRP A 220 13.66 1.46 11.03
CA TRP A 220 13.74 1.17 12.46
C TRP A 220 13.65 -0.33 12.80
N ASP A 221 13.51 -1.20 11.80
CA ASP A 221 13.35 -2.66 11.96
C ASP A 221 12.23 -3.03 12.95
N ALA A 222 11.11 -2.32 12.82
CA ALA A 222 9.97 -2.44 13.72
C ALA A 222 8.68 -2.15 12.96
N ASP A 223 7.57 -2.77 13.35
CA ASP A 223 6.30 -2.57 12.67
C ASP A 223 5.62 -1.26 13.12
N TRP A 224 5.91 -0.17 12.39
CA TRP A 224 5.27 1.13 12.58
C TRP A 224 4.02 1.25 11.73
N ARG A 225 2.92 1.66 12.35
CA ARG A 225 1.61 1.72 11.70
C ARG A 225 0.85 3.00 12.01
N LEU A 226 -0.11 3.28 11.13
CA LEU A 226 -1.13 4.29 11.34
C LEU A 226 -2.02 3.88 12.52
N ARG A 227 -2.13 4.76 13.52
CA ARG A 227 -3.07 4.63 14.63
C ARG A 227 -4.30 5.49 14.41
N GLU A 228 -4.10 6.69 13.89
CA GLU A 228 -5.17 7.59 13.46
C GLU A 228 -4.89 8.12 12.07
N GLY A 229 -5.93 8.12 11.23
CA GLY A 229 -5.88 8.64 9.87
C GLY A 229 -5.61 10.14 9.78
N PRO A 230 -5.27 10.63 8.57
CA PRO A 230 -5.00 12.02 8.35
C PRO A 230 -6.26 12.86 8.56
N ARG A 231 -6.12 14.02 9.21
CA ARG A 231 -7.21 14.96 9.48
C ARG A 231 -6.71 16.40 9.51
N ASP A 232 -7.63 17.37 9.50
CA ASP A 232 -7.29 18.78 9.65
C ASP A 232 -6.54 19.02 10.98
N PRO A 233 -5.34 19.64 10.99
CA PRO A 233 -4.58 19.98 12.18
C PRO A 233 -5.34 20.79 13.24
N LYS A 234 -6.38 21.54 12.83
CA LYS A 234 -7.24 22.32 13.73
C LYS A 234 -8.17 21.43 14.56
N THR A 235 -8.37 20.19 14.15
CA THR A 235 -9.18 19.21 14.87
C THR A 235 -8.37 18.67 16.07
N LYS A 236 -8.61 19.25 17.25
CA LYS A 236 -7.92 18.84 18.50
C LYS A 236 -8.32 17.43 18.93
N PHE A 237 -7.36 16.68 19.50
CA PHE A 237 -7.53 15.36 20.13
C PHE A 237 -8.46 15.33 21.38
N ALA A 238 -9.24 16.39 21.63
CA ALA A 238 -10.02 16.58 22.87
C ALA A 238 -11.55 16.54 22.66
N ASN A 239 -12.05 16.40 21.43
CA ASN A 239 -13.49 16.22 21.17
C ASN A 239 -13.91 14.74 21.02
N SER A 240 -12.98 13.80 21.16
CA SER A 240 -13.30 12.38 21.30
C SER A 240 -12.99 11.95 22.74
N GLU A 241 -13.98 12.04 23.63
CA GLU A 241 -13.94 11.32 24.91
C GLU A 241 -14.02 9.78 24.72
N GLY A 242 -14.22 9.33 23.48
CA GLY A 242 -14.19 7.93 23.09
C GLY A 242 -12.77 7.41 22.84
N PRO A 243 -12.53 6.11 23.09
CA PRO A 243 -11.29 5.45 22.72
C PRO A 243 -11.02 5.65 21.23
N LEU A 244 -9.80 6.09 20.92
CA LEU A 244 -9.25 6.15 19.58
C LEU A 244 -9.39 4.75 18.95
N LEU A 245 -10.33 4.60 18.01
CA LEU A 245 -10.64 3.36 17.31
C LEU A 245 -10.61 2.11 18.21
N GLY A 246 -11.51 2.03 19.18
CA GLY A 246 -11.88 0.77 19.84
C GLY A 246 -10.82 0.10 20.72
N THR A 247 -9.70 0.77 21.01
CA THR A 247 -8.71 0.31 21.99
C THR A 247 -8.68 1.27 23.17
N SER A 248 -8.75 0.75 24.40
CA SER A 248 -8.72 1.58 25.61
C SER A 248 -7.31 2.11 25.83
N TRP A 249 -7.00 3.29 25.28
CA TRP A 249 -5.70 3.93 25.49
C TRP A 249 -5.60 4.37 26.94
N LYS A 250 -4.69 3.76 27.69
CA LYS A 250 -4.34 4.25 29.01
C LYS A 250 -3.06 5.06 28.88
N LYS A 251 -3.14 6.36 29.15
CA LYS A 251 -1.94 7.20 29.29
C LYS A 251 -1.05 6.55 30.33
N THR A 252 0.19 6.29 29.96
CA THR A 252 1.14 5.66 30.87
C THR A 252 1.78 6.72 31.74
N ASN A 253 2.23 6.35 32.93
CA ASN A 253 2.98 7.26 33.77
C ASN A 253 4.28 7.66 33.03
N PRO A 254 4.54 8.96 32.79
CA PRO A 254 5.78 9.42 32.15
C PRO A 254 7.04 9.07 32.95
N SER A 255 6.92 8.74 34.24
CA SER A 255 8.02 8.30 35.09
C SER A 255 8.32 6.79 34.99
N LEU A 256 7.72 6.06 34.04
CA LEU A 256 8.09 4.66 33.82
C LEU A 256 9.58 4.58 33.45
N PRO A 257 10.38 3.72 34.12
CA PRO A 257 11.84 3.70 33.97
C PRO A 257 12.35 3.28 32.58
N PHE A 258 11.45 3.00 31.65
CA PHE A 258 11.77 2.56 30.30
C PHE A 258 11.01 3.41 29.27
N ALA A 259 11.55 4.59 28.98
CA ALA A 259 11.20 5.29 27.75
C ALA A 259 11.78 4.46 26.60
N GLY A 260 10.95 4.04 25.63
CA GLY A 260 11.39 3.18 24.52
C GLY A 260 12.67 3.66 23.86
N ALA A 261 13.39 2.75 23.20
CA ALA A 261 14.69 3.03 22.59
C ALA A 261 14.63 4.28 21.69
N PRO A 262 15.52 5.27 21.87
CA PRO A 262 15.50 6.48 21.06
C PRO A 262 15.78 6.12 19.60
N VAL A 263 14.98 6.67 18.70
CA VAL A 263 15.17 6.57 17.25
C VAL A 263 15.15 7.95 16.60
N GLU A 264 15.86 8.06 15.48
CA GLU A 264 15.92 9.27 14.65
C GLU A 264 15.18 9.04 13.33
N VAL A 265 14.53 10.07 12.80
CA VAL A 265 13.92 10.00 11.47
C VAL A 265 15.04 9.94 10.43
N PRO A 266 15.03 8.95 9.51
CA PRO A 266 16.07 8.83 8.52
C PRO A 266 16.09 10.03 7.57
N THR A 267 17.24 10.69 7.42
CA THR A 267 17.41 11.85 6.52
C THR A 267 17.20 11.51 5.05
N TRP A 268 17.32 10.23 4.67
CA TRP A 268 17.08 9.73 3.31
C TRP A 268 15.59 9.53 2.98
N LEU A 269 14.67 9.72 3.93
CA LEU A 269 13.23 9.46 3.78
C LEU A 269 12.60 10.16 2.54
N PRO A 270 12.84 11.46 2.26
CA PRO A 270 12.22 12.13 1.11
C PRO A 270 12.66 11.54 -0.22
N ARG A 271 13.95 11.18 -0.34
CA ARG A 271 14.50 10.55 -1.56
C ARG A 271 13.92 9.16 -1.77
N ALA A 272 13.80 8.38 -0.70
CA ALA A 272 13.17 7.06 -0.77
C ALA A 272 11.69 7.17 -1.15
N GLU A 273 10.95 8.12 -0.57
CA GLU A 273 9.56 8.39 -0.95
C GLU A 273 9.42 8.72 -2.45
N ALA A 274 10.25 9.62 -2.97
CA ALA A 274 10.28 9.94 -4.40
C ALA A 274 10.55 8.69 -5.26
N THR A 275 11.52 7.88 -4.87
CA THR A 275 11.87 6.62 -5.57
C THR A 275 10.69 5.64 -5.59
N LEU A 276 9.94 5.52 -4.49
CA LEU A 276 8.76 4.66 -4.43
C LEU A 276 7.61 5.17 -5.32
N ASN A 277 7.45 6.49 -5.45
CA ASN A 277 6.44 7.08 -6.32
C ASN A 277 6.72 6.79 -7.81
N GLU A 278 7.99 6.71 -8.19
CA GLU A 278 8.43 6.41 -9.56
C GLU A 278 8.44 4.90 -9.87
N ASN A 279 8.49 4.05 -8.84
CA ASN A 279 8.60 2.60 -9.01
C ASN A 279 7.55 1.83 -8.18
N THR A 280 6.38 1.60 -8.80
CA THR A 280 5.26 0.89 -8.17
C THR A 280 5.61 -0.52 -7.70
N LYS A 281 6.51 -1.23 -8.39
CA LYS A 281 6.93 -2.59 -7.96
C LYS A 281 7.74 -2.53 -6.67
N LEU A 282 8.65 -1.57 -6.55
CA LEU A 282 9.42 -1.36 -5.34
C LEU A 282 8.52 -0.89 -4.19
N LEU A 283 7.56 -0.01 -4.48
CA LEU A 283 6.52 0.37 -3.51
C LEU A 283 5.79 -0.86 -2.97
N HIS A 284 5.28 -1.73 -3.84
CA HIS A 284 4.61 -2.97 -3.40
C HIS A 284 5.54 -3.85 -2.56
N ALA A 285 6.81 -3.97 -2.92
CA ALA A 285 7.78 -4.74 -2.13
C ALA A 285 7.95 -4.20 -0.71
N VAL A 286 8.05 -2.87 -0.54
CA VAL A 286 8.14 -2.21 0.77
C VAL A 286 6.85 -2.40 1.58
N LEU A 287 5.68 -2.25 0.95
CA LEU A 287 4.40 -2.44 1.63
C LEU A 287 4.17 -3.88 2.08
N VAL A 288 4.56 -4.85 1.24
CA VAL A 288 4.46 -6.28 1.58
C VAL A 288 5.47 -6.64 2.67
N HIS A 289 6.65 -6.03 2.70
CA HIS A 289 7.58 -6.18 3.83
C HIS A 289 6.96 -5.70 5.15
N GLN A 290 6.35 -4.50 5.17
CA GLN A 290 5.64 -3.99 6.34
C GLN A 290 4.52 -4.96 6.76
N GLU A 291 3.80 -5.54 5.81
CA GLU A 291 2.78 -6.54 6.10
C GLU A 291 3.38 -7.83 6.71
N GLY A 292 4.56 -8.25 6.25
CA GLY A 292 5.31 -9.33 6.87
C GLY A 292 5.66 -9.05 8.33
N ALA A 293 6.23 -7.87 8.62
CA ALA A 293 6.55 -7.43 9.98
C ALA A 293 5.30 -7.39 10.86
N SER A 294 4.18 -7.03 10.25
CA SER A 294 2.86 -6.99 10.85
C SER A 294 2.36 -8.37 11.31
N LEU A 295 2.64 -9.39 10.52
CA LEU A 295 2.18 -10.75 10.70
C LEU A 295 3.15 -11.59 11.55
N CYS A 296 4.40 -11.19 11.73
CA CYS A 296 5.45 -11.99 12.38
C CYS A 296 5.00 -12.69 13.67
N ARG A 297 4.32 -11.96 14.56
CA ARG A 297 3.89 -12.45 15.87
C ARG A 297 2.76 -13.48 15.80
N GLU A 298 1.76 -13.24 14.95
CA GLU A 298 0.49 -13.98 14.97
C GLU A 298 0.39 -15.02 13.84
N HIS A 299 1.08 -14.78 12.73
CA HIS A 299 1.00 -15.55 11.49
C HIS A 299 2.38 -15.62 10.82
N SER A 300 3.38 -16.17 11.51
CA SER A 300 4.76 -16.38 11.03
C SER A 300 4.85 -17.02 9.64
N SER A 301 3.99 -17.99 9.30
CA SER A 301 3.99 -18.57 7.94
C SER A 301 3.58 -17.56 6.85
N MET A 302 2.59 -16.71 7.13
CA MET A 302 2.18 -15.65 6.21
C MET A 302 3.19 -14.49 6.18
N ALA A 303 3.86 -14.23 7.30
CA ALA A 303 4.98 -13.30 7.37
C ALA A 303 6.13 -13.76 6.45
N LEU A 304 6.49 -15.05 6.49
CA LEU A 304 7.49 -15.62 5.58
C LEU A 304 7.11 -15.40 4.11
N ILE A 305 5.85 -15.67 3.73
CA ILE A 305 5.37 -15.43 2.37
C ILE A 305 5.57 -13.97 1.98
N SER A 306 5.23 -13.04 2.87
CA SER A 306 5.34 -11.61 2.63
C SER A 306 6.80 -11.19 2.43
N PHE A 307 7.72 -11.61 3.30
CA PHE A 307 9.15 -11.31 3.13
C PHE A 307 9.74 -11.92 1.86
N VAL A 308 9.38 -13.16 1.54
CA VAL A 308 9.80 -13.81 0.29
C VAL A 308 9.29 -13.04 -0.92
N ALA A 309 8.01 -12.64 -0.93
CA ALA A 309 7.43 -11.87 -2.03
C ALA A 309 8.12 -10.51 -2.20
N ALA A 310 8.47 -9.83 -1.09
CA ALA A 310 9.24 -8.59 -1.13
C ALA A 310 10.66 -8.81 -1.73
N ILE A 311 11.36 -9.89 -1.34
CA ILE A 311 12.66 -10.27 -1.90
C ILE A 311 12.55 -10.56 -3.41
N GLU A 312 11.54 -11.33 -3.82
CA GLU A 312 11.30 -11.64 -5.24
C GLU A 312 11.02 -10.38 -6.06
N ALA A 313 10.20 -9.47 -5.53
CA ALA A 313 9.89 -8.20 -6.18
C ALA A 313 11.15 -7.34 -6.37
N VAL A 314 12.00 -7.26 -5.34
CA VAL A 314 13.30 -6.57 -5.43
C VAL A 314 14.23 -7.23 -6.46
N ALA A 315 14.34 -8.56 -6.44
CA ALA A 315 15.17 -9.30 -7.39
C ALA A 315 14.74 -9.09 -8.85
N GLN A 316 13.43 -8.93 -9.10
CA GLN A 316 12.89 -8.63 -10.43
C GLN A 316 13.15 -7.18 -10.88
N VAL A 317 13.24 -6.23 -9.94
CA VAL A 317 13.63 -4.84 -10.25
C VAL A 317 15.10 -4.78 -10.62
N ALA A 318 15.97 -5.53 -9.91
CA ALA A 318 17.40 -5.57 -10.19
C ALA A 318 17.75 -6.27 -11.50
N LYS A 319 17.05 -7.37 -11.84
CA LYS A 319 17.27 -8.12 -13.08
C LYS A 319 15.94 -8.42 -13.76
N LYS A 320 15.75 -7.89 -14.97
CA LYS A 320 14.53 -8.14 -15.77
C LYS A 320 14.34 -9.65 -15.95
N PRO A 321 13.14 -10.20 -15.64
CA PRO A 321 12.91 -11.63 -15.74
C PRO A 321 12.94 -12.09 -17.19
N GLU A 322 13.69 -13.15 -17.45
CA GLU A 322 13.63 -13.90 -18.69
C GLU A 322 12.31 -14.70 -18.75
N ARG A 323 11.70 -14.75 -19.93
CA ARG A 323 10.45 -15.50 -20.16
C ARG A 323 10.69 -16.61 -21.17
N CYS A 324 10.07 -17.76 -20.94
CA CYS A 324 10.03 -18.83 -21.92
C CYS A 324 9.44 -18.33 -23.24
N GLN A 325 10.08 -18.63 -24.37
CA GLN A 325 9.61 -18.16 -25.67
C GLN A 325 8.26 -18.76 -26.07
N GLU A 326 8.01 -20.00 -25.65
CA GLU A 326 6.81 -20.77 -25.98
C GLU A 326 5.63 -20.42 -25.06
N CYS A 327 5.75 -20.71 -23.76
CA CYS A 327 4.63 -20.55 -22.81
C CYS A 327 4.60 -19.20 -22.08
N LYS A 328 5.56 -18.31 -22.36
CA LYS A 328 5.71 -16.98 -21.72
C LYS A 328 5.85 -17.00 -20.19
N SER A 329 6.05 -18.16 -19.58
CA SER A 329 6.31 -18.28 -18.14
C SER A 329 7.63 -17.63 -17.75
N VAL A 330 7.71 -17.10 -16.53
CA VAL A 330 8.93 -16.48 -16.01
C VAL A 330 9.91 -17.57 -15.56
N LEU A 331 11.10 -17.59 -16.15
CA LEU A 331 12.14 -18.59 -15.85
C LEU A 331 13.03 -18.11 -14.69
N GLY A 332 13.65 -19.04 -13.97
CA GLY A 332 14.72 -18.75 -13.00
C GLY A 332 14.32 -17.93 -11.75
N SER A 333 13.06 -17.97 -11.32
CA SER A 333 12.62 -17.22 -10.12
C SER A 333 13.35 -17.68 -8.85
N ALA A 334 13.50 -18.99 -8.67
CA ALA A 334 14.22 -19.56 -7.52
C ALA A 334 15.70 -19.14 -7.52
N ASP A 335 16.37 -19.11 -8.67
CA ASP A 335 17.77 -18.71 -8.76
C ASP A 335 17.96 -17.21 -8.52
N ARG A 336 17.05 -16.37 -9.02
CA ARG A 336 17.04 -14.94 -8.68
C ARG A 336 16.86 -14.70 -7.19
N PHE A 337 15.95 -15.44 -6.56
CA PHE A 337 15.76 -15.39 -5.11
C PHE A 337 17.05 -15.77 -4.36
N ARG A 338 17.65 -16.92 -4.69
CA ARG A 338 18.90 -17.40 -4.07
C ARG A 338 20.05 -16.41 -4.23
N ASN A 339 20.20 -15.84 -5.42
CA ASN A 339 21.24 -14.85 -5.68
C ASN A 339 21.02 -13.58 -4.85
N ALA A 340 19.78 -13.07 -4.80
CA ALA A 340 19.45 -11.88 -4.01
C ALA A 340 19.72 -12.09 -2.51
N VAL A 341 19.36 -13.25 -1.94
CA VAL A 341 19.61 -13.48 -0.50
C VAL A 341 21.09 -13.63 -0.18
N ARG A 342 21.90 -14.23 -1.07
CA ARG A 342 23.36 -14.33 -0.91
C ARG A 342 24.07 -12.96 -0.95
N GLU A 343 23.45 -11.95 -1.56
CA GLU A 343 24.02 -10.60 -1.58
C GLU A 343 23.96 -9.88 -0.23
N VAL A 344 23.11 -10.34 0.71
CA VAL A 344 22.86 -9.64 1.99
C VAL A 344 22.94 -10.53 3.23
N LEU A 345 23.00 -11.85 3.06
CA LEU A 345 23.12 -12.82 4.15
C LEU A 345 24.45 -13.57 4.11
N SER A 346 24.84 -14.15 5.24
CA SER A 346 25.89 -15.17 5.28
C SER A 346 25.45 -16.45 4.56
N GLU A 347 26.39 -17.27 4.06
CA GLU A 347 26.04 -18.52 3.35
C GLU A 347 25.11 -19.45 4.17
N PRO A 348 25.34 -19.70 5.49
CA PRO A 348 24.44 -20.56 6.27
C PRO A 348 23.01 -20.01 6.38
N GLU A 349 22.85 -18.69 6.47
CA GLU A 349 21.53 -18.06 6.52
C GLU A 349 20.86 -18.05 5.14
N ALA A 350 21.63 -17.85 4.07
CA ALA A 350 21.16 -17.93 2.70
C ALA A 350 20.67 -19.35 2.35
N GLU A 351 21.40 -20.39 2.77
CA GLU A 351 21.01 -21.79 2.61
C GLU A 351 19.73 -22.12 3.39
N LEU A 352 19.65 -21.67 4.65
CA LEU A 352 18.44 -21.82 5.48
C LEU A 352 17.21 -21.22 4.78
N LEU A 353 17.33 -19.99 4.28
CA LEU A 353 16.22 -19.29 3.64
C LEU A 353 15.89 -19.89 2.26
N ALA A 354 16.88 -20.37 1.51
CA ALA A 354 16.67 -21.09 0.24
C ALA A 354 15.91 -22.41 0.46
N ALA A 355 16.22 -23.15 1.53
CA ALA A 355 15.48 -24.35 1.91
C ALA A 355 14.03 -24.02 2.32
N ALA A 356 13.81 -22.95 3.08
CA ALA A 356 12.49 -22.49 3.48
C ALA A 356 11.63 -22.02 2.29
N TYR A 357 12.23 -21.37 1.29
CA TYR A 357 11.58 -20.96 0.05
C TYR A 357 10.94 -22.14 -0.68
N GLY A 358 11.68 -23.24 -0.87
CA GLY A 358 11.19 -24.42 -1.56
C GLY A 358 10.20 -25.24 -0.73
N SER A 359 10.47 -25.42 0.57
CA SER A 359 9.74 -26.38 1.40
C SER A 359 8.60 -25.78 2.23
N LYS A 360 8.79 -24.61 2.85
CA LYS A 360 7.84 -24.01 3.79
C LYS A 360 6.88 -23.07 3.06
N ARG A 361 7.42 -22.07 2.35
CA ARG A 361 6.61 -21.11 1.56
C ARG A 361 5.71 -21.82 0.55
N SER A 362 6.25 -22.80 -0.17
CA SER A 362 5.47 -23.59 -1.14
C SER A 362 4.31 -24.33 -0.48
N LYS A 363 4.54 -25.02 0.65
CA LYS A 363 3.49 -25.76 1.37
C LYS A 363 2.44 -24.82 1.98
N THR A 364 2.83 -23.66 2.51
CA THR A 364 1.85 -22.68 3.00
C THR A 364 0.96 -22.17 1.86
N VAL A 365 1.55 -21.77 0.73
CA VAL A 365 0.77 -21.22 -0.41
C VAL A 365 -0.10 -22.26 -1.10
N HIS A 366 0.43 -23.46 -1.34
CA HIS A 366 -0.25 -24.45 -2.18
C HIS A 366 -1.02 -25.52 -1.40
N GLN A 367 -0.74 -25.69 -0.11
CA GLN A 367 -1.36 -26.72 0.73
C GLN A 367 -2.01 -26.14 2.00
N GLY A 368 -1.97 -24.82 2.21
CA GLY A 368 -2.51 -24.19 3.42
C GLY A 368 -1.80 -24.59 4.71
N ARG A 369 -0.56 -25.10 4.63
CA ARG A 369 0.16 -25.63 5.79
C ARG A 369 0.84 -24.52 6.59
N LEU A 370 0.54 -24.48 7.89
CA LEU A 370 1.18 -23.61 8.87
C LEU A 370 2.40 -24.29 9.51
N HIS A 371 3.33 -23.48 10.02
CA HIS A 371 4.66 -23.92 10.42
C HIS A 371 5.19 -23.26 11.69
N GLY A 372 4.64 -22.11 12.09
CA GLY A 372 5.09 -21.36 13.26
C GLY A 372 4.16 -21.52 14.45
N LEU A 373 4.36 -20.61 15.41
CA LEU A 373 3.54 -20.51 16.62
C LEU A 373 2.07 -20.17 16.34
N GLU A 374 1.70 -19.82 15.11
CA GLU A 374 0.28 -19.61 14.74
C GLU A 374 -0.60 -20.86 14.90
N LEU A 375 -0.01 -22.04 15.07
CA LEU A 375 -0.71 -23.27 15.43
C LEU A 375 -1.17 -23.28 16.91
N GLU A 376 -0.59 -22.43 17.75
CA GLU A 376 -0.83 -22.34 19.18
C GLU A 376 -1.46 -20.99 19.54
N TYR A 377 -2.75 -21.00 19.87
CA TYR A 377 -3.45 -19.75 20.16
C TYR A 377 -2.94 -19.07 21.44
N GLY A 378 -2.29 -17.92 21.30
CA GLY A 378 -1.75 -17.14 22.43
C GLY A 378 -0.51 -17.73 23.10
N GLY A 379 0.03 -18.83 22.58
CA GLY A 379 1.23 -19.48 23.09
C GLY A 379 2.51 -18.78 22.63
N TRP A 380 3.53 -18.74 23.50
CA TRP A 380 4.89 -18.33 23.15
C TRP A 380 5.74 -19.50 22.64
N GLY A 381 5.09 -20.60 22.22
CA GLY A 381 5.72 -21.90 22.05
C GLY A 381 6.03 -22.57 23.39
N SER A 382 6.52 -23.80 23.32
CA SER A 382 7.15 -24.40 24.48
C SER A 382 8.49 -23.68 24.71
N MET A 383 8.58 -22.77 25.68
CA MET A 383 9.85 -22.14 26.08
C MET A 383 10.79 -23.14 26.78
N SER A 384 10.71 -24.42 26.43
CA SER A 384 11.55 -25.48 26.98
C SER A 384 12.96 -25.32 26.42
N LEU A 385 13.93 -25.09 27.32
CA LEU A 385 15.35 -25.06 26.95
C LEU A 385 15.88 -26.44 26.51
N PHE A 386 15.11 -27.52 26.72
CA PHE A 386 15.57 -28.91 26.57
C PHE A 386 14.84 -29.69 25.46
N VAL A 387 13.75 -29.17 24.92
CA VAL A 387 12.96 -29.84 23.87
C VAL A 387 13.00 -28.97 22.62
N PRO A 388 13.50 -29.49 21.48
CA PRO A 388 13.44 -28.77 20.22
C PRO A 388 11.99 -28.46 19.84
N ASP A 389 11.70 -27.18 19.65
CA ASP A 389 10.41 -26.70 19.17
C ASP A 389 10.59 -26.16 17.74
N ASP A 390 10.17 -26.96 16.77
CA ASP A 390 10.27 -26.64 15.34
C ASP A 390 9.47 -25.38 14.98
N SER A 391 8.33 -25.16 15.64
CA SER A 391 7.45 -24.01 15.42
C SER A 391 8.10 -22.74 15.94
N PHE A 392 8.65 -22.78 17.15
CA PHE A 392 9.44 -21.70 17.72
C PHE A 392 10.68 -21.40 16.87
N THR A 393 11.41 -22.43 16.46
CA THR A 393 12.61 -22.29 15.60
C THR A 393 12.25 -21.67 14.25
N PHE A 394 11.13 -22.07 13.65
CA PHE A 394 10.63 -21.47 12.42
C PHE A 394 10.35 -19.97 12.60
N SER A 395 9.55 -19.60 13.61
CA SER A 395 9.18 -18.21 13.90
C SER A 395 10.39 -17.35 14.26
N MET A 396 11.23 -17.78 15.20
CA MET A 396 12.32 -16.97 15.73
C MET A 396 13.56 -16.94 14.85
N ARG A 397 13.84 -18.02 14.10
CA ARG A 397 15.03 -18.10 13.24
C ARG A 397 14.70 -17.87 11.78
N THR A 398 13.81 -18.68 11.20
CA THR A 398 13.58 -18.68 9.75
C THR A 398 12.90 -17.39 9.30
N VAL A 399 11.83 -16.97 9.99
CA VAL A 399 11.11 -15.73 9.65
C VAL A 399 11.97 -14.50 9.96
N SER A 400 12.72 -14.49 11.07
CA SER A 400 13.66 -13.40 11.37
C SER A 400 14.76 -13.24 10.31
N VAL A 401 15.35 -14.34 9.82
CA VAL A 401 16.30 -14.32 8.71
C VAL A 401 15.65 -13.76 7.43
N ALA A 402 14.41 -14.16 7.13
CA ALA A 402 13.67 -13.65 5.97
C ALA A 402 13.39 -12.13 6.10
N GLN A 403 12.97 -11.67 7.28
CA GLN A 403 12.76 -10.24 7.58
C GLN A 403 14.04 -9.45 7.34
N ARG A 404 15.17 -9.89 7.92
CA ARG A 404 16.47 -9.21 7.77
C ARG A 404 16.96 -9.18 6.33
N ALA A 405 16.82 -10.27 5.59
CA ALA A 405 17.17 -10.33 4.18
C ALA A 405 16.33 -9.35 3.35
N SER A 406 15.01 -9.41 3.54
CA SER A 406 14.05 -8.51 2.88
C SER A 406 14.36 -7.04 3.19
N ARG A 407 14.60 -6.72 4.47
CA ARG A 407 14.95 -5.38 4.92
C ARG A 407 16.24 -4.88 4.27
N SER A 408 17.29 -5.70 4.31
CA SER A 408 18.62 -5.33 3.82
C SER A 408 18.62 -5.09 2.30
N LEU A 409 17.92 -5.94 1.54
CA LEU A 409 17.75 -5.78 0.10
C LEU A 409 16.98 -4.51 -0.25
N LEU A 410 15.87 -4.24 0.44
CA LEU A 410 15.06 -3.03 0.23
C LEU A 410 15.85 -1.76 0.54
N LEU A 411 16.55 -1.71 1.68
CA LEU A 411 17.40 -0.57 2.05
C LEU A 411 18.51 -0.35 1.01
N ARG A 412 19.17 -1.42 0.54
CA ARG A 412 20.19 -1.34 -0.50
C ARG A 412 19.65 -0.75 -1.80
N VAL A 413 18.48 -1.19 -2.27
CA VAL A 413 17.85 -0.66 -3.50
C VAL A 413 17.40 0.80 -3.33
N LEU A 414 17.06 1.24 -2.12
CA LEU A 414 16.80 2.64 -1.79
C LEU A 414 18.09 3.49 -1.64
N GLY A 415 19.26 2.91 -1.92
CA GLY A 415 20.56 3.57 -1.82
C GLY A 415 20.95 3.89 -0.37
N VAL A 416 20.48 3.08 0.58
CA VAL A 416 20.85 3.15 1.99
C VAL A 416 21.82 2.02 2.27
N THR A 417 23.08 2.36 2.56
CA THR A 417 24.04 1.37 3.04
C THR A 417 23.57 0.94 4.43
N PRO A 418 23.29 -0.35 4.67
CA PRO A 418 23.01 -0.81 6.01
C PRO A 418 24.23 -0.45 6.87
N GLN A 419 24.07 0.45 7.84
CA GLN A 419 25.04 0.50 8.93
C GLN A 419 25.07 -0.92 9.49
N SER A 420 26.27 -1.49 9.66
CA SER A 420 26.44 -2.83 10.21
C SER A 420 25.82 -2.86 11.61
N ALA A 421 24.54 -3.18 11.71
CA ALA A 421 23.76 -3.14 12.94
C ALA A 421 24.14 -4.25 13.94
N TYR A 422 25.29 -4.89 13.72
CA TYR A 422 25.82 -6.02 14.48
C TYR A 422 27.20 -5.77 15.10
N SER A 423 27.63 -4.51 15.20
CA SER A 423 28.75 -4.16 16.08
C SER A 423 28.24 -3.72 17.46
N LYS A 424 27.50 -4.59 18.16
CA LYS A 424 27.35 -4.58 19.63
C LYS A 424 27.14 -5.99 20.14
#